data_AF-A0A0N4U0E2-F1
#
_entry.id   AF-A0A0N4U0E2-F1
#
_cell.length_a   1.000
_cell.length_b   1.000
_cell.length_c   1.000
_cell.angle_alpha   90.00
_cell.angle_beta   90.00
_cell.angle_gamma   90.00
#
_symmetry.space_group_name_H-M   'P 1'
#
loop_
_entity.id
_entity.type
_entity.pdbx_description
1 polymer ?
#
loop_
_entity_poly.entity_id
_entity_poly.type
_entity_poly.pdbx_seq_one_letter_code
_entity_poly.pdbx_strand_id
1 'polypeptide(L)'
;MVDKEHYWELNRENIKPLRGGRNVHAINHVFSGNMLPIAEAHLKFESDLKLAEASDDPVDICLKYVSWFDEQYPSGKTSHLNRILTTMINKFGYMKKYTNDERMMKLWFKLADNSTTTSPDAFLERAFIAGCFRRLSAFYVRWAEFREIVGDIDGARNILQRGRDCFAEPLSLLNDASDALEMRQIQASLVNHTVDHLDEYEPRRIALGGISGIGPNATAPPLRLSSKVASGLSNGKNITTSTENSNKFYVFEDNEFCCDKNLLVPQDFGDSLAHIQLVENTNEPTKWKDARIENLENVGRQQAATFAVFDETSVYEPRENIFKISGVLAVVDKVLFLTYAPIFDLLMI
;
A
#
# COMPACT_ATOMS: atom_id res chain seq x y z
N MET A 1 -15.20 33.56 9.52
CA MET A 1 -15.80 32.49 8.70
C MET A 1 -14.71 32.02 7.75
N VAL A 2 -14.31 30.76 7.80
CA VAL A 2 -13.39 30.22 6.79
C VAL A 2 -14.16 30.16 5.47
N ASP A 3 -13.62 30.78 4.43
CA ASP A 3 -14.23 30.72 3.11
C ASP A 3 -14.31 29.25 2.68
N LYS A 4 -15.53 28.76 2.46
CA LYS A 4 -15.81 27.37 2.09
C LYS A 4 -15.08 26.91 0.82
N GLU A 5 -14.46 27.84 0.10
CA GLU A 5 -13.68 27.62 -1.11
C GLU A 5 -12.29 27.01 -0.85
N HIS A 6 -11.78 27.03 0.39
CA HIS A 6 -10.41 26.60 0.71
C HIS A 6 -10.34 25.34 1.61
N TYR A 7 -11.43 24.59 1.76
CA TYR A 7 -11.40 23.35 2.56
C TYR A 7 -10.39 22.33 2.04
N TRP A 8 -10.14 22.31 0.73
CA TRP A 8 -9.13 21.45 0.12
C TRP A 8 -7.71 21.74 0.63
N GLU A 9 -7.34 23.00 0.91
CA GLU A 9 -6.01 23.36 1.39
C GLU A 9 -5.77 22.86 2.82
N LEU A 10 -6.79 22.99 3.67
CA LEU A 10 -6.78 22.53 5.07
C LEU A 10 -6.72 21.00 5.16
N ASN A 11 -7.22 20.30 4.14
CA ASN A 11 -7.32 18.84 4.10
C ASN A 11 -6.41 18.19 3.06
N ARG A 12 -5.43 18.90 2.49
CA ARG A 12 -4.60 18.40 1.38
C ARG A 12 -3.90 17.05 1.69
N GLU A 13 -3.50 16.84 2.95
CA GLU A 13 -2.88 15.60 3.42
C GLU A 13 -3.85 14.40 3.40
N ASN A 14 -5.16 14.69 3.42
CA ASN A 14 -6.25 13.70 3.35
C ASN A 14 -6.78 13.51 1.92
N ILE A 15 -6.11 14.02 0.89
CA ILE A 15 -6.51 13.90 -0.51
C ILE A 15 -5.55 12.95 -1.23
N LYS A 16 -6.01 11.74 -1.54
CA LYS A 16 -5.23 10.78 -2.34
C LYS A 16 -5.01 11.36 -3.75
N PRO A 17 -3.76 11.48 -4.25
CA PRO A 17 -3.49 11.92 -5.60
C PRO A 17 -4.02 10.90 -6.62
N LEU A 18 -4.64 11.40 -7.70
CA LEU A 18 -5.18 10.59 -8.80
C LEU A 18 -4.56 11.05 -10.12
N ARG A 19 -4.26 10.11 -11.03
CA ARG A 19 -3.68 10.42 -12.35
C ARG A 19 -4.56 11.36 -13.19
N GLY A 20 -5.87 11.26 -13.06
CA GLY A 20 -6.84 12.11 -13.75
C GLY A 20 -7.18 13.43 -13.05
N GLY A 21 -6.55 13.74 -11.91
CA GLY A 21 -6.93 14.88 -11.08
C GLY A 21 -8.23 14.65 -10.29
N ARG A 22 -8.75 15.74 -9.70
CA ARG A 22 -9.97 15.73 -8.87
C ARG A 22 -10.79 16.99 -9.10
N ASN A 23 -12.10 16.88 -8.88
CA ASN A 23 -13.00 18.02 -8.86
C ASN A 23 -12.88 18.79 -7.54
N VAL A 24 -12.37 20.02 -7.58
CA VAL A 24 -12.17 20.88 -6.40
C VAL A 24 -13.50 21.20 -5.71
N HIS A 25 -14.58 21.40 -6.47
CA HIS A 25 -15.89 21.68 -5.90
C HIS A 25 -16.41 20.49 -5.09
N ALA A 26 -16.23 19.27 -5.62
CA ALA A 26 -16.62 18.05 -4.91
C ALA A 26 -15.82 17.85 -3.62
N ILE A 27 -14.51 18.12 -3.66
CA ILE A 27 -13.64 18.07 -2.47
C ILE A 27 -14.14 19.03 -1.39
N ASN A 28 -14.36 20.30 -1.76
CA ASN A 28 -14.85 21.32 -0.83
C ASN A 28 -16.22 20.96 -0.27
N HIS A 29 -17.12 20.42 -1.10
CA HIS A 29 -18.45 19.96 -0.69
C HIS A 29 -18.36 18.85 0.38
N VAL A 30 -17.51 17.84 0.16
CA VAL A 30 -17.32 16.74 1.11
C VAL A 30 -16.71 17.21 2.42
N PHE A 31 -15.65 18.03 2.35
CA PHE A 31 -15.00 18.56 3.56
C PHE A 31 -15.81 19.64 4.29
N SER A 32 -16.86 20.19 3.66
CA SER A 32 -17.85 21.05 4.33
C SER A 32 -18.79 20.28 5.28
N GLY A 33 -18.66 18.94 5.36
CA GLY A 33 -19.47 18.09 6.23
C GLY A 33 -20.46 17.18 5.51
N ASN A 34 -20.48 17.17 4.17
CA ASN A 34 -21.41 16.36 3.38
C ASN A 34 -20.83 14.99 2.98
N MET A 35 -19.84 14.50 3.74
CA MET A 35 -19.25 13.17 3.53
C MET A 35 -20.22 12.08 3.99
N LEU A 36 -20.65 11.22 3.08
CA LEU A 36 -21.59 10.14 3.40
C LEU A 36 -20.89 8.97 4.14
N PRO A 37 -21.57 8.34 5.11
CA PRO A 37 -21.09 7.10 5.72
C PRO A 37 -20.91 5.98 4.69
N ILE A 38 -19.92 5.11 4.89
CA ILE A 38 -19.64 3.98 3.98
C ILE A 38 -20.85 3.05 3.83
N ALA A 39 -21.67 2.91 4.87
CA ALA A 39 -22.90 2.12 4.81
C ALA A 39 -23.91 2.68 3.79
N GLU A 40 -24.04 4.01 3.69
CA GLU A 40 -24.92 4.63 2.70
C GLU A 40 -24.35 4.52 1.28
N ALA A 41 -23.03 4.65 1.14
CA ALA A 41 -22.37 4.39 -0.14
C ALA A 41 -22.59 2.94 -0.60
N HIS A 42 -22.60 1.98 0.32
CA HIS A 42 -22.93 0.59 0.00
C HIS A 42 -24.35 0.41 -0.53
N LEU A 43 -25.35 1.05 0.11
CA LEU A 43 -26.74 1.01 -0.37
C LEU A 43 -26.86 1.66 -1.76
N LYS A 44 -26.16 2.77 -1.99
CA LYS A 44 -26.11 3.41 -3.30
C LYS A 44 -25.49 2.48 -4.34
N PHE A 45 -24.41 1.78 -4.00
CA PHE A 45 -23.77 0.81 -4.88
C PHE A 45 -24.74 -0.31 -5.27
N GLU A 46 -25.45 -0.90 -4.32
CA GLU A 46 -26.44 -1.95 -4.61
C GLU A 46 -27.57 -1.46 -5.52
N SER A 47 -28.03 -0.23 -5.32
CA SER A 47 -29.04 0.40 -6.16
C SER A 47 -28.54 0.63 -7.59
N ASP A 48 -27.35 1.23 -7.74
CA ASP A 48 -26.75 1.50 -9.04
C ASP A 48 -26.38 0.20 -9.78
N LEU A 49 -25.96 -0.83 -9.06
CA LEU A 49 -25.67 -2.15 -9.64
C LEU A 49 -26.93 -2.80 -10.21
N LYS A 50 -28.05 -2.77 -9.49
CA LYS A 50 -29.35 -3.25 -9.99
C LYS A 50 -29.80 -2.46 -11.23
N LEU A 51 -29.60 -1.15 -11.20
CA LEU A 51 -29.90 -0.28 -12.35
C LEU A 51 -28.99 -0.59 -13.54
N ALA A 52 -27.71 -0.89 -13.32
CA ALA A 52 -26.77 -1.33 -14.35
C ALA A 52 -27.19 -2.66 -14.99
N GLU A 53 -27.63 -3.64 -14.19
CA GLU A 53 -28.11 -4.93 -14.70
C GLU A 53 -29.33 -4.82 -15.62
N ALA A 54 -30.21 -3.85 -15.36
CA ALA A 54 -31.39 -3.59 -16.18
C ALA A 54 -31.13 -2.63 -17.35
N SER A 55 -29.93 -2.04 -17.44
CA SER A 55 -29.57 -1.06 -18.45
C SER A 55 -28.94 -1.71 -19.69
N ASP A 56 -29.13 -1.10 -20.85
CA ASP A 56 -28.40 -1.49 -22.07
C ASP A 56 -26.90 -1.19 -21.97
N ASP A 57 -26.53 -0.18 -21.16
CA ASP A 57 -25.15 0.26 -20.94
C ASP A 57 -24.72 0.30 -19.47
N PRO A 58 -24.56 -0.86 -18.81
CA PRO A 58 -24.11 -0.97 -17.41
C PRO A 58 -22.81 -0.23 -17.12
N VAL A 59 -21.89 -0.16 -18.08
CA VAL A 59 -20.54 0.38 -17.85
C VAL A 59 -20.55 1.88 -17.59
N ASP A 60 -21.43 2.62 -18.25
CA ASP A 60 -21.61 4.05 -17.99
C ASP A 60 -22.07 4.31 -16.55
N ILE A 61 -23.02 3.52 -16.05
CA ILE A 61 -23.51 3.59 -14.68
C ILE A 61 -22.39 3.24 -13.69
N CYS A 62 -21.64 2.17 -13.96
CA CYS A 62 -20.48 1.79 -13.15
C CYS A 62 -19.44 2.90 -13.08
N LEU A 63 -19.09 3.53 -14.21
CA LEU A 63 -18.12 4.64 -14.24
C LEU A 63 -18.62 5.85 -13.46
N LYS A 64 -19.90 6.22 -13.60
CA LYS A 64 -20.51 7.32 -12.84
C LYS A 64 -20.47 7.05 -11.35
N TYR A 65 -20.76 5.82 -10.93
CA TYR A 65 -20.65 5.42 -9.54
C TYR A 65 -19.20 5.54 -9.04
N VAL A 66 -18.21 5.04 -9.80
CA VAL A 66 -16.79 5.10 -9.41
C VAL A 66 -16.30 6.55 -9.31
N SER A 67 -16.67 7.41 -10.26
CA SER A 67 -16.36 8.84 -10.22
C SER A 67 -16.96 9.52 -8.99
N TRP A 68 -18.24 9.25 -8.72
CA TRP A 68 -18.90 9.74 -7.51
C TRP A 68 -18.20 9.24 -6.24
N PHE A 69 -17.79 7.98 -6.21
CA PHE A 69 -17.10 7.40 -5.05
C PHE A 69 -15.75 8.09 -4.79
N ASP A 70 -14.96 8.31 -5.85
CA ASP A 70 -13.68 9.04 -5.73
C ASP A 70 -13.86 10.47 -5.20
N GLU A 71 -14.94 11.12 -5.62
CA GLU A 71 -15.33 12.46 -5.16
C GLU A 71 -15.79 12.45 -3.69
N GLN A 72 -16.63 11.50 -3.29
CA GLN A 72 -17.14 11.35 -1.92
C GLN A 72 -16.07 10.96 -0.90
N TYR A 73 -15.03 10.24 -1.33
CA TYR A 73 -13.97 9.75 -0.46
C TYR A 73 -12.59 10.25 -0.91
N PRO A 74 -12.25 11.54 -0.69
CA PRO A 74 -10.96 12.11 -1.07
C PRO A 74 -9.74 11.36 -0.52
N SER A 75 -9.84 10.79 0.68
CA SER A 75 -8.74 10.03 1.30
C SER A 75 -8.47 8.68 0.63
N GLY A 76 -9.36 8.22 -0.26
CA GLY A 76 -9.31 6.89 -0.85
C GLY A 76 -9.69 5.81 0.16
N LYS A 77 -10.90 5.26 0.04
CA LYS A 77 -11.32 4.04 0.76
C LYS A 77 -10.96 2.82 -0.09
N THR A 78 -9.66 2.59 -0.27
CA THR A 78 -9.09 1.67 -1.28
C THR A 78 -9.67 0.26 -1.19
N SER A 79 -9.75 -0.33 0.01
CA SER A 79 -10.31 -1.68 0.20
C SER A 79 -11.77 -1.79 -0.26
N HIS A 80 -12.59 -0.80 0.09
CA HIS A 80 -14.01 -0.78 -0.28
C HIS A 80 -14.19 -0.55 -1.78
N LEU A 81 -13.43 0.38 -2.36
CA LEU A 81 -13.42 0.65 -3.79
C LEU A 81 -12.95 -0.57 -4.59
N ASN A 82 -11.91 -1.25 -4.12
CA ASN A 82 -11.39 -2.47 -4.74
C ASN A 82 -12.46 -3.57 -4.80
N ARG A 83 -13.19 -3.79 -3.70
CA ARG A 83 -14.32 -4.72 -3.67
C ARG A 83 -15.41 -4.37 -4.70
N ILE A 84 -15.81 -3.09 -4.76
CA ILE A 84 -16.80 -2.61 -5.73
C ILE A 84 -16.35 -2.85 -7.18
N LEU A 85 -15.13 -2.45 -7.51
CA LEU A 85 -14.56 -2.61 -8.84
C LEU A 85 -14.49 -4.09 -9.24
N THR A 86 -14.07 -4.95 -8.31
CA THR A 86 -14.00 -6.39 -8.49
C THR A 86 -15.38 -6.98 -8.81
N THR A 87 -16.42 -6.57 -8.08
CA THR A 87 -17.81 -6.99 -8.35
C THR A 87 -18.30 -6.52 -9.72
N MET A 88 -18.06 -5.26 -10.07
CA MET A 88 -18.46 -4.71 -11.38
C MET A 88 -17.76 -5.43 -12.53
N ILE A 89 -16.45 -5.66 -12.42
CA ILE A 89 -15.65 -6.32 -13.47
C ILE A 89 -16.01 -7.79 -13.62
N ASN A 90 -16.18 -8.53 -12.53
CA ASN A 90 -16.64 -9.92 -12.61
C ASN A 90 -18.02 -10.03 -13.29
N LYS A 91 -18.88 -9.02 -13.10
CA LYS A 91 -20.24 -9.04 -13.64
C LYS A 91 -20.33 -8.63 -15.12
N PHE A 92 -19.59 -7.59 -15.52
CA PHE A 92 -19.72 -6.99 -16.85
C PHE A 92 -18.46 -7.07 -17.70
N GLY A 93 -17.28 -7.21 -17.10
CA GLY A 93 -15.97 -7.08 -17.74
C GLY A 93 -15.68 -8.10 -18.84
N TYR A 94 -16.26 -9.29 -18.73
CA TYR A 94 -16.06 -10.38 -19.68
C TYR A 94 -17.15 -10.44 -20.77
N MET A 95 -18.12 -9.53 -20.77
CA MET A 95 -19.13 -9.47 -21.82
C MET A 95 -18.49 -9.07 -23.15
N LYS A 96 -18.80 -9.79 -24.23
CA LYS A 96 -18.22 -9.57 -25.57
C LYS A 96 -18.30 -8.11 -26.06
N LYS A 97 -19.35 -7.37 -25.67
CA LYS A 97 -19.52 -5.94 -26.02
C LYS A 97 -18.47 -5.01 -25.40
N TYR A 98 -17.83 -5.42 -24.30
CA TYR A 98 -16.89 -4.60 -23.54
C TYR A 98 -15.45 -5.09 -23.60
N THR A 99 -15.17 -6.15 -24.36
CA THR A 99 -13.81 -6.71 -24.45
C THR A 99 -12.80 -5.75 -25.06
N ASN A 100 -13.21 -4.77 -25.88
CA ASN A 100 -12.33 -3.69 -26.36
C ASN A 100 -12.94 -2.31 -26.11
N ASP A 101 -13.67 -2.14 -25.00
CA ASP A 101 -14.24 -0.84 -24.59
C ASP A 101 -13.26 -0.13 -23.63
N GLU A 102 -12.83 1.08 -24.00
CA GLU A 102 -11.94 1.91 -23.18
C GLU A 102 -12.51 2.24 -21.80
N ARG A 103 -13.84 2.33 -21.68
CA ARG A 103 -14.54 2.61 -20.41
C ARG A 103 -14.37 1.45 -19.44
N MET A 104 -14.50 0.23 -19.94
CA MET A 104 -14.24 -0.98 -19.16
C MET A 104 -12.76 -1.06 -18.80
N MET A 105 -11.85 -0.78 -19.74
CA MET A 105 -10.40 -0.73 -19.47
C MET A 105 -10.05 0.22 -18.32
N LYS A 106 -10.69 1.40 -18.24
CA LYS A 106 -10.49 2.34 -17.13
C LYS A 106 -10.89 1.75 -15.77
N LEU A 107 -11.93 0.92 -15.70
CA LEU A 107 -12.29 0.21 -14.46
C LEU A 107 -11.20 -0.79 -14.05
N TRP A 108 -10.64 -1.53 -15.01
CA TRP A 108 -9.52 -2.45 -14.76
C TRP A 108 -8.27 -1.72 -14.29
N PHE A 109 -7.90 -0.60 -14.91
CA PHE A 109 -6.81 0.25 -14.44
C PHE A 109 -7.06 0.76 -13.02
N LYS A 110 -8.29 1.22 -12.75
CA LYS A 110 -8.66 1.68 -11.41
C LYS A 110 -8.53 0.55 -10.38
N LEU A 111 -8.89 -0.68 -10.74
CA LEU A 111 -8.70 -1.84 -9.87
C LEU A 111 -7.22 -2.08 -9.58
N ALA A 112 -6.38 -2.10 -10.63
CA ALA A 112 -4.94 -2.26 -10.51
C ALA A 112 -4.29 -1.15 -9.65
N ASP A 113 -4.65 0.11 -9.86
CA ASP A 113 -4.14 1.27 -9.08
C ASP A 113 -4.56 1.26 -7.60
N ASN A 114 -5.59 0.49 -7.25
CA ASN A 114 -6.11 0.37 -5.90
C ASN A 114 -5.91 -1.03 -5.33
N SER A 115 -5.01 -1.83 -5.91
CA SER A 115 -4.60 -3.09 -5.30
C SER A 115 -3.75 -2.82 -4.06
N THR A 116 -4.00 -3.55 -2.97
CA THR A 116 -3.22 -3.44 -1.73
C THR A 116 -2.40 -4.70 -1.45
N THR A 117 -2.89 -5.85 -1.92
CA THR A 117 -2.30 -7.16 -1.61
C THR A 117 -1.55 -7.79 -2.78
N THR A 118 -1.86 -7.38 -4.01
CA THR A 118 -1.37 -8.03 -5.24
C THR A 118 -0.73 -7.01 -6.16
N SER A 119 0.26 -7.45 -6.93
CA SER A 119 0.85 -6.63 -7.97
C SER A 119 -0.23 -6.12 -8.94
N PRO A 120 -0.22 -4.83 -9.31
CA PRO A 120 -1.16 -4.27 -10.28
C PRO A 120 -1.11 -5.01 -11.62
N ASP A 121 0.08 -5.50 -11.96
CA ASP A 121 0.38 -6.29 -13.15
C ASP A 121 -0.50 -7.55 -13.29
N ALA A 122 -0.78 -8.26 -12.20
CA ALA A 122 -1.55 -9.51 -12.23
C ALA A 122 -2.99 -9.30 -12.73
N PHE A 123 -3.59 -8.13 -12.46
CA PHE A 123 -4.92 -7.80 -12.97
C PHE A 123 -4.91 -7.57 -14.48
N LEU A 124 -3.86 -6.94 -15.01
CA LEU A 124 -3.73 -6.70 -16.45
C LEU A 124 -3.40 -8.00 -17.18
N GLU A 125 -2.54 -8.83 -16.62
CA GLU A 125 -2.27 -10.16 -17.14
C GLU A 125 -3.56 -10.99 -17.23
N ARG A 126 -4.39 -10.98 -16.18
CA ARG A 126 -5.70 -11.64 -16.19
C ARG A 126 -6.60 -11.10 -17.31
N ALA A 127 -6.69 -9.78 -17.46
CA ALA A 127 -7.49 -9.17 -18.52
C ALA A 127 -7.04 -9.66 -19.91
N PHE A 128 -5.73 -9.72 -20.14
CA PHE A 128 -5.16 -10.20 -21.40
C PHE A 128 -5.46 -11.67 -21.68
N ILE A 129 -5.31 -12.54 -20.67
CA ILE A 129 -5.64 -13.97 -20.76
C ILE A 129 -7.12 -14.16 -21.07
N ALA A 130 -8.00 -13.38 -20.42
CA ALA A 130 -9.44 -13.40 -20.67
C ALA A 130 -9.85 -12.86 -22.06
N GLY A 131 -8.90 -12.34 -22.84
CA GLY A 131 -9.17 -11.82 -24.19
C GLY A 131 -9.60 -10.35 -24.23
N CYS A 132 -9.49 -9.63 -23.11
CA CYS A 132 -9.83 -8.22 -23.02
C CYS A 132 -8.69 -7.32 -23.54
N PHE A 133 -9.09 -6.16 -24.05
CA PHE A 133 -8.32 -4.99 -24.47
C PHE A 133 -7.22 -5.22 -25.51
N ARG A 134 -7.30 -6.34 -26.25
CA ARG A 134 -6.28 -6.72 -27.24
C ARG A 134 -6.06 -5.69 -28.34
N ARG A 135 -7.07 -4.87 -28.64
CA ARG A 135 -6.99 -3.83 -29.69
C ARG A 135 -6.71 -2.43 -29.14
N LEU A 136 -6.56 -2.25 -27.82
CA LEU A 136 -6.37 -0.93 -27.21
C LEU A 136 -4.90 -0.71 -26.88
N SER A 137 -4.23 0.21 -27.58
CA SER A 137 -2.81 0.52 -27.33
C SER A 137 -2.56 0.97 -25.89
N ALA A 138 -3.48 1.78 -25.33
CA ALA A 138 -3.40 2.30 -23.97
C ALA A 138 -3.32 1.19 -22.90
N PHE A 139 -3.90 0.02 -23.16
CA PHE A 139 -3.79 -1.16 -22.29
C PHE A 139 -2.34 -1.62 -22.15
N TYR A 140 -1.65 -1.81 -23.27
CA TYR A 140 -0.25 -2.25 -23.31
C TYR A 140 0.69 -1.18 -22.76
N VAL A 141 0.45 0.09 -23.06
CA VAL A 141 1.25 1.20 -22.51
C VAL A 141 1.17 1.20 -20.98
N ARG A 142 -0.04 1.16 -20.42
CA ARG A 142 -0.22 1.13 -18.96
C ARG A 142 0.38 -0.12 -18.33
N TRP A 143 0.28 -1.25 -19.00
CA TRP A 143 0.86 -2.50 -18.52
C TRP A 143 2.41 -2.43 -18.51
N ALA A 144 3.01 -1.90 -19.57
CA ALA A 144 4.45 -1.65 -19.62
C ALA A 144 4.92 -0.67 -18.54
N GLU A 145 4.15 0.41 -18.26
CA GLU A 145 4.44 1.33 -17.15
C GLU A 145 4.53 0.59 -15.81
N PHE A 146 3.64 -0.38 -15.52
CA PHE A 146 3.71 -1.15 -14.28
C PHE A 146 4.94 -2.05 -14.20
N ARG A 147 5.30 -2.71 -15.30
CA ARG A 147 6.52 -3.55 -15.38
C ARG A 147 7.78 -2.71 -15.17
N GLU A 148 7.82 -1.52 -15.79
CA GLU A 148 8.90 -0.56 -15.62
C GLU A 148 9.05 -0.10 -14.16
N ILE A 149 7.94 0.21 -13.47
CA ILE A 149 7.96 0.62 -12.05
C ILE A 149 8.54 -0.47 -11.14
N VAL A 150 8.31 -1.74 -11.46
CA VAL A 150 8.86 -2.89 -10.71
C VAL A 150 10.35 -3.13 -11.05
N GLY A 151 10.87 -2.51 -12.11
CA GLY A 151 12.23 -2.69 -12.61
C GLY A 151 12.38 -3.80 -13.67
N ASP A 152 11.27 -4.39 -14.12
CA ASP A 152 11.25 -5.40 -15.19
C ASP A 152 11.19 -4.71 -16.57
N ILE A 153 12.33 -4.17 -17.00
CA ILE A 153 12.44 -3.39 -18.22
C ILE A 153 12.22 -4.25 -19.47
N ASP A 154 12.76 -5.47 -19.48
CA ASP A 154 12.58 -6.40 -20.60
C ASP A 154 11.12 -6.87 -20.68
N GLY A 155 10.46 -7.11 -19.55
CA GLY A 155 9.02 -7.32 -19.48
C GLY A 155 8.23 -6.15 -20.06
N ALA A 156 8.59 -4.90 -19.72
CA ALA A 156 7.94 -3.72 -20.27
C ALA A 156 8.08 -3.64 -21.80
N ARG A 157 9.27 -3.89 -22.35
CA ARG A 157 9.51 -3.96 -23.81
C ARG A 157 8.67 -5.04 -24.47
N ASN A 158 8.63 -6.23 -23.88
CA ASN A 158 7.85 -7.37 -24.39
C ASN A 158 6.36 -7.06 -24.42
N ILE A 159 5.81 -6.38 -23.41
CA ILE A 159 4.41 -5.95 -23.40
C ILE A 159 4.10 -4.94 -24.51
N LEU A 160 4.97 -3.94 -24.73
CA LEU A 160 4.80 -2.99 -25.83
C LEU A 160 4.86 -3.69 -27.19
N GLN A 161 5.79 -4.63 -27.38
CA GLN A 161 5.89 -5.42 -28.60
C GLN A 161 4.64 -6.29 -28.81
N ARG A 162 4.14 -6.93 -27.75
CA ARG A 162 2.91 -7.71 -27.77
C ARG A 162 1.70 -6.86 -28.19
N GLY A 163 1.65 -5.59 -27.82
CA GLY A 163 0.65 -4.64 -28.31
C GLY A 163 0.70 -4.44 -29.82
N ARG A 164 1.91 -4.38 -30.40
CA ARG A 164 2.10 -4.31 -31.86
C ARG A 164 1.66 -5.60 -32.54
N ASP A 165 2.02 -6.74 -31.97
CA ASP A 165 1.65 -8.06 -32.50
C ASP A 165 0.12 -8.29 -32.47
N CYS A 166 -0.57 -7.68 -31.51
CA CYS A 166 -2.03 -7.68 -31.42
C CYS A 166 -2.70 -6.60 -32.29
N PHE A 167 -1.93 -5.81 -33.04
CA PHE A 167 -2.38 -4.64 -33.82
C PHE A 167 -3.27 -3.71 -32.99
N ALA A 168 -2.78 -3.31 -31.82
CA ALA A 168 -3.49 -2.39 -30.95
C ALA A 168 -3.40 -0.94 -31.49
N GLU A 169 -4.50 -0.20 -31.44
CA GLU A 169 -4.62 1.14 -32.01
C GLU A 169 -4.71 2.21 -30.90
N PRO A 170 -4.21 3.45 -31.15
CA PRO A 170 -3.32 3.83 -32.25
C PRO A 170 -1.87 3.33 -32.05
N LEU A 171 -1.23 2.89 -33.14
CA LEU A 171 0.16 2.41 -33.10
C LEU A 171 1.16 3.49 -32.66
N SER A 172 0.88 4.76 -32.94
CA SER A 172 1.71 5.89 -32.50
C SER A 172 1.89 5.89 -30.98
N LEU A 173 0.84 5.58 -30.22
CA LEU A 173 0.91 5.55 -28.76
C LEU A 173 1.89 4.49 -28.24
N LEU A 174 1.96 3.33 -28.90
CA LEU A 174 2.93 2.28 -28.54
C LEU A 174 4.36 2.70 -28.87
N ASN A 175 4.56 3.38 -30.00
CA ASN A 175 5.88 3.86 -30.41
C ASN A 175 6.37 4.98 -29.49
N ASP A 176 5.51 5.97 -29.19
CA ASP A 176 5.82 7.04 -28.25
C ASP A 176 6.17 6.48 -26.87
N ALA A 177 5.45 5.44 -26.41
CA ALA A 177 5.74 4.77 -25.15
C ALA A 177 7.08 4.01 -25.16
N SER A 178 7.41 3.33 -26.26
CA SER A 178 8.71 2.67 -26.42
C SER A 178 9.85 3.68 -26.44
N ASP A 179 9.73 4.75 -27.22
CA ASP A 179 10.75 5.80 -27.29
C ASP A 179 10.96 6.44 -25.91
N ALA A 180 9.87 6.73 -25.20
CA ALA A 180 9.95 7.28 -23.85
C ALA A 180 10.61 6.31 -22.86
N LEU A 181 10.32 5.00 -22.94
CA LEU A 181 10.96 3.97 -22.12
C LEU A 181 12.48 3.94 -22.39
N GLU A 182 12.90 3.85 -23.64
CA GLU A 182 14.34 3.80 -23.98
C GLU A 182 15.07 5.07 -23.57
N MET A 183 14.45 6.25 -23.74
CA MET A 183 15.02 7.51 -23.26
C MET A 183 15.25 7.50 -21.74
N ARG A 184 14.32 6.96 -20.94
CA ARG A 184 14.51 6.82 -19.49
C ARG A 184 15.62 5.83 -19.15
N GLN A 185 15.74 4.73 -19.89
CA GLN A 185 16.81 3.75 -19.68
C GLN A 185 18.20 4.31 -20.01
N ILE A 186 18.31 5.10 -21.08
CA ILE A 186 19.55 5.82 -21.42
C ILE A 186 19.91 6.82 -20.31
N GLN A 187 18.94 7.57 -19.79
CA GLN A 187 19.19 8.50 -18.68
C GLN A 187 19.64 7.76 -17.41
N ALA A 188 19.00 6.66 -17.05
CA ALA A 188 19.35 5.87 -15.87
C ALA A 188 20.76 5.27 -15.98
N SER A 189 21.16 4.77 -17.15
CA SER A 189 22.50 4.22 -17.37
C SER A 189 23.61 5.28 -17.25
N LEU A 190 23.33 6.52 -17.68
CA LEU A 190 24.25 7.65 -17.52
C LEU A 190 24.44 8.07 -16.06
N VAL A 191 23.38 8.01 -15.24
CA VAL A 191 23.45 8.39 -13.81
C VAL A 191 24.19 7.33 -12.98
N ASN A 192 23.92 6.04 -13.22
CA ASN A 192 24.52 4.97 -12.42
C ASN A 192 26.05 4.92 -12.48
N HIS A 193 26.66 5.41 -13.57
CA HIS A 193 28.12 5.50 -13.69
C HIS A 193 28.78 6.56 -12.79
N THR A 194 28.00 7.38 -12.09
CA THR A 194 28.55 8.49 -11.27
C THR A 194 28.64 8.17 -9.76
N VAL A 195 28.08 7.05 -9.31
CA VAL A 195 27.93 6.73 -7.87
C VAL A 195 28.79 5.54 -7.41
N ASP A 196 29.62 4.99 -8.30
CA ASP A 196 30.65 4.02 -7.92
C ASP A 196 31.78 4.74 -7.17
N HIS A 197 31.62 4.91 -5.86
CA HIS A 197 32.67 4.90 -4.83
C HIS A 197 32.20 5.67 -3.60
N LEU A 198 32.10 4.94 -2.48
CA LEU A 198 32.13 5.32 -1.06
C LEU A 198 31.02 4.53 -0.34
N ASP A 199 31.43 3.54 0.47
CA ASP A 199 30.78 2.99 1.68
C ASP A 199 31.33 1.56 1.90
N GLU A 200 32.46 1.41 2.61
CA GLU A 200 32.58 1.18 4.06
C GLU A 200 31.98 -0.15 4.56
N TYR A 201 32.77 -0.84 5.40
CA TYR A 201 32.71 -2.24 5.83
C TYR A 201 31.42 -2.67 6.57
N GLU A 202 30.24 -2.56 5.98
CA GLU A 202 29.04 -3.18 6.54
C GLU A 202 29.01 -4.70 6.29
N PRO A 203 28.71 -5.52 7.32
CA PRO A 203 28.62 -6.95 7.16
C PRO A 203 27.45 -7.33 6.24
N ARG A 204 27.76 -7.92 5.08
CA ARG A 204 26.75 -8.44 4.15
C ARG A 204 26.12 -9.72 4.67
N ARG A 205 24.80 -9.87 4.48
CA ARG A 205 24.06 -11.08 4.82
C ARG A 205 24.52 -12.26 3.95
N ILE A 206 24.81 -13.40 4.58
CA ILE A 206 25.12 -14.66 3.88
C ILE A 206 23.84 -15.50 3.77
N ALA A 207 23.44 -15.84 2.54
CA ALA A 207 22.31 -16.73 2.29
C ALA A 207 22.57 -18.11 2.90
N LEU A 208 21.59 -18.64 3.64
CA LEU A 208 21.70 -19.91 4.39
C LEU A 208 22.89 -19.96 5.37
N GLY A 209 23.36 -18.81 5.83
CA GLY A 209 24.45 -18.74 6.80
C GLY A 209 24.12 -19.49 8.11
N GLY A 210 25.14 -20.10 8.70
CA GLY A 210 25.07 -20.71 10.02
C GLY A 210 24.85 -19.64 11.10
N ILE A 211 24.05 -20.00 12.11
CA ILE A 211 23.92 -19.21 13.31
C ILE A 211 25.04 -19.63 14.25
N SER A 212 25.91 -18.70 14.67
CA SER A 212 26.90 -19.01 15.69
C SER A 212 26.18 -19.46 16.97
N GLY A 213 26.35 -20.72 17.33
CA GLY A 213 25.78 -21.25 18.55
C GLY A 213 26.45 -20.67 19.79
N ILE A 214 25.77 -20.79 20.92
CA ILE A 214 26.25 -20.30 22.21
C ILE A 214 26.55 -21.53 23.09
N GLY A 215 27.74 -21.56 23.69
CA GLY A 215 28.16 -22.62 24.60
C GLY A 215 29.09 -23.68 23.98
N PRO A 216 29.53 -24.67 24.77
CA PRO A 216 30.59 -25.63 24.39
C PRO A 216 30.23 -26.53 23.19
N ASN A 217 28.93 -26.71 22.94
CA ASN A 217 28.44 -27.53 21.83
C ASN A 217 28.06 -26.71 20.59
N ALA A 218 28.29 -25.38 20.61
CA ALA A 218 27.89 -24.47 19.54
C ALA A 218 26.41 -24.67 19.11
N THR A 219 25.53 -24.89 20.08
CA THR A 219 24.09 -25.08 19.82
C THR A 219 23.42 -23.75 19.51
N ALA A 220 22.61 -23.71 18.46
CA ALA A 220 21.80 -22.52 18.14
C ALA A 220 20.82 -22.22 19.29
N PRO A 221 20.71 -20.96 19.75
CA PRO A 221 19.81 -20.63 20.86
C PRO A 221 18.33 -20.79 20.45
N PRO A 222 17.45 -21.22 21.37
CA PRO A 222 16.01 -21.35 21.09
C PRO A 222 15.34 -19.99 20.86
N LEU A 223 15.87 -18.93 21.47
CA LEU A 223 15.44 -17.55 21.26
C LEU A 223 16.42 -16.84 20.31
N ARG A 224 15.93 -16.42 19.15
CA ARG A 224 16.72 -15.67 18.16
C ARG A 224 16.68 -14.17 18.50
N LEU A 225 17.84 -13.54 18.59
CA LEU A 225 17.95 -12.09 18.61
C LEU A 225 17.82 -11.60 17.17
N SER A 226 16.87 -10.70 16.87
CA SER A 226 16.66 -10.20 15.49
C SER A 226 17.84 -9.41 14.94
N SER A 227 18.75 -8.96 15.83
CA SER A 227 19.92 -8.14 15.49
C SER A 227 21.17 -8.94 15.07
N LYS A 228 21.18 -10.27 15.20
CA LYS A 228 22.37 -11.08 14.83
C LYS A 228 22.32 -11.52 13.37
N VAL A 229 23.39 -11.22 12.62
CA VAL A 229 23.59 -11.69 11.24
C VAL A 229 24.21 -13.09 11.25
N ALA A 230 23.74 -13.97 10.37
CA ALA A 230 24.32 -15.30 10.19
C ALA A 230 25.73 -15.21 9.58
N SER A 231 26.65 -16.06 10.03
CA SER A 231 28.05 -16.06 9.58
C SER A 231 28.52 -17.48 9.24
N GLY A 232 29.18 -17.64 8.08
CA GLY A 232 29.72 -18.92 7.60
C GLY A 232 28.64 -19.89 7.10
N LEU A 233 29.02 -20.98 6.44
CA LEU A 233 28.13 -22.10 6.15
C LEU A 233 28.34 -23.18 7.22
N SER A 234 27.25 -23.73 7.75
CA SER A 234 27.32 -24.93 8.60
C SER A 234 27.73 -26.13 7.75
N ASN A 235 28.80 -26.83 8.12
CA ASN A 235 29.19 -28.11 7.50
C ASN A 235 28.13 -29.18 7.85
N GLY A 236 27.05 -29.21 7.08
CA GLY A 236 26.09 -30.33 7.09
C GLY A 236 26.81 -31.61 6.66
N LYS A 237 26.62 -32.69 7.41
CA LYS A 237 27.17 -34.01 7.07
C LYS A 237 26.70 -34.41 5.67
N ASN A 238 27.63 -34.88 4.83
CA ASN A 238 27.34 -35.36 3.48
C ASN A 238 26.17 -36.36 3.51
N ILE A 239 25.04 -35.97 2.92
CA ILE A 239 23.96 -36.89 2.61
C ILE A 239 24.48 -37.78 1.49
N THR A 240 24.74 -39.05 1.78
CA THR A 240 25.02 -40.07 0.76
C THR A 240 23.75 -40.29 -0.04
N THR A 241 23.58 -39.54 -1.12
CA THR A 241 22.54 -39.79 -2.13
C THR A 241 22.98 -40.97 -2.99
N SER A 242 22.83 -42.18 -2.47
CA SER A 242 23.02 -43.40 -3.27
C SER A 242 21.99 -44.43 -2.83
N THR A 243 20.76 -44.24 -3.26
CA THR A 243 19.78 -45.33 -3.33
C THR A 243 19.53 -45.60 -4.81
N GLU A 244 20.00 -46.77 -5.24
CA GLU A 244 19.91 -47.31 -6.59
C GLU A 244 18.44 -47.32 -7.05
N ASN A 245 18.03 -46.36 -7.87
CA ASN A 245 16.69 -46.35 -8.45
C ASN A 245 16.78 -46.70 -9.95
N SER A 246 16.37 -47.93 -10.27
CA SER A 246 16.35 -48.52 -11.61
C SER A 246 15.32 -47.92 -12.57
N ASN A 247 14.50 -46.96 -12.11
CA ASN A 247 13.45 -46.31 -12.90
C ASN A 247 13.67 -44.79 -12.96
N LYS A 248 14.65 -44.34 -13.77
CA LYS A 248 14.85 -42.92 -14.08
C LYS A 248 14.11 -42.58 -15.38
N PHE A 249 13.48 -41.42 -15.43
CA PHE A 249 12.98 -40.81 -16.66
C PHE A 249 13.71 -39.48 -16.89
N TYR A 250 13.81 -39.06 -18.15
CA TYR A 250 14.42 -37.78 -18.50
C TYR A 250 13.44 -36.64 -18.17
N VAL A 251 13.95 -35.59 -17.52
CA VAL A 251 13.23 -34.32 -17.37
C VAL A 251 13.38 -33.58 -18.70
N PHE A 252 12.29 -32.99 -19.19
CA PHE A 252 12.31 -32.17 -20.39
C PHE A 252 13.24 -30.97 -20.18
N GLU A 253 14.29 -30.88 -20.99
CA GLU A 253 15.18 -29.72 -21.07
C GLU A 253 14.79 -28.90 -22.29
N ASP A 254 14.20 -27.73 -22.05
CA ASP A 254 13.82 -26.80 -23.11
C ASP A 254 15.08 -26.11 -23.65
N ASN A 255 15.68 -26.69 -24.69
CA ASN A 255 16.82 -26.12 -25.40
C ASN A 255 16.38 -25.39 -26.69
N GLU A 256 15.08 -25.35 -26.99
CA GLU A 256 14.51 -24.68 -28.15
C GLU A 256 13.86 -23.35 -27.72
N PHE A 257 13.78 -22.39 -28.64
CA PHE A 257 13.19 -21.07 -28.38
C PHE A 257 11.78 -21.26 -27.82
N CYS A 258 11.58 -20.88 -26.55
CA CYS A 258 10.27 -20.86 -25.93
C CYS A 258 9.33 -20.03 -26.82
N CYS A 259 8.36 -20.69 -27.44
CA CYS A 259 7.39 -20.01 -28.27
C CYS A 259 6.35 -19.38 -27.34
N ASP A 260 6.46 -18.07 -27.14
CA ASP A 260 5.51 -17.22 -26.38
C ASP A 260 4.03 -17.39 -26.79
N LYS A 261 3.77 -18.09 -27.91
CA LYS A 261 2.42 -18.38 -28.40
C LYS A 261 1.68 -19.41 -27.54
N ASN A 262 2.39 -20.26 -26.78
CA ASN A 262 1.79 -21.32 -25.97
C ASN A 262 2.07 -21.09 -24.47
N LEU A 263 1.58 -19.97 -23.92
CA LEU A 263 1.48 -19.83 -22.48
C LEU A 263 0.61 -20.98 -21.94
N LEU A 264 1.21 -21.93 -21.24
CA LEU A 264 0.54 -23.04 -20.54
C LEU A 264 -0.24 -22.54 -19.31
N VAL A 265 -0.83 -21.35 -19.40
CA VAL A 265 -1.71 -20.81 -18.37
C VAL A 265 -3.10 -21.34 -18.67
N PRO A 266 -3.70 -22.19 -17.79
CA PRO A 266 -5.05 -22.68 -18.01
C PRO A 266 -6.00 -21.49 -18.18
N GLN A 267 -6.73 -21.44 -19.30
CA GLN A 267 -7.74 -20.41 -19.57
C GLN A 267 -8.79 -20.35 -18.44
N ASP A 268 -8.99 -21.48 -17.76
CA ASP A 268 -10.02 -21.69 -16.74
C ASP A 268 -9.55 -21.41 -15.30
N PHE A 269 -8.42 -20.72 -15.08
CA PHE A 269 -8.05 -20.27 -13.73
C PHE A 269 -9.09 -19.25 -13.22
N GLY A 270 -10.15 -19.76 -12.58
CA GLY A 270 -11.19 -19.10 -11.79
C GLY A 270 -11.75 -17.80 -12.36
N ASP A 271 -12.98 -17.83 -12.88
CA ASP A 271 -13.73 -16.65 -13.36
C ASP A 271 -13.80 -15.47 -12.37
N SER A 272 -13.46 -15.69 -11.11
CA SER A 272 -13.42 -14.67 -10.07
C SER A 272 -12.02 -14.09 -9.88
N LEU A 273 -11.92 -12.77 -10.06
CA LEU A 273 -10.77 -11.95 -9.65
C LEU A 273 -10.36 -12.11 -8.16
N ALA A 274 -11.20 -12.75 -7.33
CA ALA A 274 -10.90 -13.01 -5.92
C ALA A 274 -9.61 -13.83 -5.73
N HIS A 275 -9.25 -14.72 -6.66
CA HIS A 275 -8.02 -15.51 -6.57
C HIS A 275 -6.75 -14.70 -6.82
N ILE A 276 -6.87 -13.53 -7.42
CA ILE A 276 -5.74 -12.63 -7.65
C ILE A 276 -5.39 -11.92 -6.34
N GLN A 277 -6.37 -11.65 -5.48
CA GLN A 277 -6.12 -10.99 -4.20
C GLN A 277 -5.44 -11.95 -3.22
N LEU A 278 -4.24 -11.61 -2.75
CA LEU A 278 -3.50 -12.40 -1.76
C LEU A 278 -4.08 -12.21 -0.35
N VAL A 279 -5.35 -12.61 -0.15
CA VAL A 279 -6.09 -12.46 1.11
C VAL A 279 -5.37 -13.13 2.28
N GLU A 280 -4.69 -14.26 2.04
CA GLU A 280 -3.93 -15.00 3.06
C GLU A 280 -2.68 -14.24 3.56
N ASN A 281 -2.16 -13.29 2.78
CA ASN A 281 -1.01 -12.46 3.19
C ASN A 281 -1.42 -11.26 4.06
N THR A 282 -2.72 -11.11 4.34
CA THR A 282 -3.25 -10.04 5.18
C THR A 282 -4.06 -10.63 6.33
N ASN A 283 -3.72 -10.23 7.55
CA ASN A 283 -4.59 -10.49 8.70
C ASN A 283 -5.59 -9.35 8.82
N GLU A 284 -6.88 -9.65 8.67
CA GLU A 284 -7.92 -8.69 9.07
C GLU A 284 -7.78 -8.42 10.58
N PRO A 285 -7.98 -7.17 11.03
CA PRO A 285 -7.92 -6.88 12.45
C PRO A 285 -9.01 -7.67 13.17
N THR A 286 -8.61 -8.67 13.94
CA THR A 286 -9.50 -9.25 14.96
C THR A 286 -9.92 -8.12 15.89
N LYS A 287 -11.21 -8.09 16.30
CA LYS A 287 -11.68 -7.17 17.35
C LYS A 287 -10.64 -7.18 18.46
N TRP A 288 -10.11 -6.00 18.82
CA TRP A 288 -9.31 -5.85 20.02
C TRP A 288 -10.14 -6.41 21.17
N LYS A 289 -9.75 -7.58 21.69
CA LYS A 289 -10.45 -8.23 22.81
C LYS A 289 -10.03 -7.66 24.16
N ASP A 290 -9.16 -6.66 24.16
CA ASP A 290 -8.83 -5.88 25.35
C ASP A 290 -9.82 -4.74 25.51
N ALA A 291 -10.86 -5.07 26.25
CA ALA A 291 -11.73 -4.20 27.05
C ALA A 291 -11.89 -2.76 26.54
N ARG A 292 -13.01 -2.51 25.87
CA ARG A 292 -13.74 -1.28 26.21
C ARG A 292 -14.05 -1.43 27.69
N ILE A 293 -13.30 -0.77 28.55
CA ILE A 293 -13.56 -0.84 29.99
C ILE A 293 -14.84 -0.05 30.24
N GLU A 294 -15.97 -0.70 29.99
CA GLU A 294 -17.28 -0.22 30.40
C GLU A 294 -17.35 -0.47 31.91
N ASN A 295 -17.24 0.61 32.70
CA ASN A 295 -17.19 0.61 34.16
C ASN A 295 -15.87 0.06 34.73
N LEU A 296 -14.82 0.88 34.73
CA LEU A 296 -13.85 0.81 35.84
C LEU A 296 -14.66 1.13 37.10
N GLU A 297 -14.98 0.12 37.91
CA GLU A 297 -15.21 0.39 39.33
C GLU A 297 -13.97 1.16 39.78
N ASN A 298 -14.16 2.43 40.19
CA ASN A 298 -13.12 3.24 40.79
C ASN A 298 -12.64 2.52 42.05
N VAL A 299 -11.71 1.58 41.91
CA VAL A 299 -10.91 1.06 43.02
C VAL A 299 -10.00 2.22 43.38
N GLY A 300 -10.46 3.03 44.33
CA GLY A 300 -9.85 4.27 44.79
C GLY A 300 -8.48 4.10 45.43
N ARG A 301 -7.48 3.64 44.67
CA ARG A 301 -6.08 3.95 44.95
C ARG A 301 -5.77 5.29 44.29
N GLN A 302 -6.10 6.36 45.00
CA GLN A 302 -5.49 7.67 44.78
C GLN A 302 -3.98 7.52 45.04
N GLN A 303 -3.20 7.18 44.01
CA GLN A 303 -1.81 7.61 43.99
C GLN A 303 -1.86 9.11 43.78
N ALA A 304 -1.54 9.87 44.82
CA ALA A 304 -1.44 11.32 44.73
C ALA A 304 -0.47 11.66 43.59
N ALA A 305 -0.97 12.35 42.56
CA ALA A 305 -0.10 12.89 41.53
C ALA A 305 0.98 13.72 42.21
N THR A 306 2.25 13.51 41.84
CA THR A 306 3.40 14.23 42.39
C THR A 306 3.43 15.72 41.97
N PHE A 307 2.45 16.16 41.20
CA PHE A 307 2.30 17.54 40.74
C PHE A 307 0.83 17.98 40.87
N ALA A 308 0.63 19.27 41.11
CA ALA A 308 -0.69 19.88 41.08
C ALA A 308 -1.11 20.07 39.61
N VAL A 309 -2.25 19.52 39.23
CA VAL A 309 -2.93 19.88 37.98
C VAL A 309 -3.58 21.25 38.22
N PHE A 310 -3.33 22.21 37.33
CA PHE A 310 -3.92 23.53 37.39
C PHE A 310 -5.45 23.42 37.25
N ASP A 311 -6.18 23.90 38.25
CA ASP A 311 -7.64 23.95 38.26
C ASP A 311 -8.11 25.38 37.99
N GLU A 312 -8.58 25.62 36.77
CA GLU A 312 -9.12 26.91 36.29
C GLU A 312 -10.33 27.38 37.11
N THR A 313 -10.97 26.52 37.92
CA THR A 313 -12.15 26.87 38.73
C THR A 313 -11.83 27.28 40.16
N SER A 314 -10.57 27.19 40.58
CA SER A 314 -10.14 27.66 41.90
C SER A 314 -10.05 29.19 41.93
N VAL A 315 -11.09 29.82 42.48
CA VAL A 315 -11.11 31.25 42.80
C VAL A 315 -9.97 31.54 43.79
N TYR A 316 -9.03 32.36 43.35
CA TYR A 316 -7.84 32.78 44.08
C TYR A 316 -8.24 33.50 45.38
N GLU A 317 -8.28 32.81 46.52
CA GLU A 317 -8.15 33.46 47.82
C GLU A 317 -6.65 33.61 48.13
N PRO A 318 -6.13 34.83 48.35
CA PRO A 318 -4.75 35.00 48.76
C PRO A 318 -4.64 34.55 50.23
N ARG A 319 -4.35 33.27 50.45
CA ARG A 319 -3.95 32.80 51.78
C ARG A 319 -2.47 33.09 51.98
N GLU A 320 -2.21 34.19 52.70
CA GLU A 320 -1.00 34.34 53.50
C GLU A 320 -0.90 33.14 54.43
N ASN A 321 -0.18 32.09 54.04
CA ASN A 321 0.38 31.14 54.98
C ASN A 321 1.62 30.49 54.38
N ILE A 322 2.71 30.82 55.05
CA ILE A 322 4.07 30.36 54.84
C ILE A 322 4.10 28.84 54.97
N PHE A 323 4.19 28.13 53.85
CA PHE A 323 4.71 26.77 53.83
C PHE A 323 5.79 26.68 52.75
N LYS A 324 6.96 26.21 53.18
CA LYS A 324 8.15 25.97 52.36
C LYS A 324 7.79 25.12 51.14
N ILE A 325 7.74 25.73 49.96
CA ILE A 325 7.72 25.00 48.69
C ILE A 325 9.14 25.01 48.13
N SER A 326 9.79 23.85 48.20
CA SER A 326 10.97 23.55 47.42
C SER A 326 10.53 23.28 45.98
N GLY A 327 10.84 24.20 45.06
CA GLY A 327 10.76 23.99 43.61
C GLY A 327 9.34 24.06 43.02
N VAL A 328 8.93 25.26 42.60
CA VAL A 328 7.80 25.44 41.67
C VAL A 328 8.37 25.49 40.26
N LEU A 329 8.04 24.49 39.45
CA LEU A 329 8.28 24.50 38.01
C LEU A 329 7.09 25.21 37.36
N ALA A 330 7.23 26.48 37.00
CA ALA A 330 6.23 27.19 36.20
C ALA A 330 6.54 26.97 34.72
N VAL A 331 5.63 26.32 34.00
CA VAL A 331 5.64 26.27 32.52
C VAL A 331 4.64 27.30 32.03
N VAL A 332 5.15 28.42 31.53
CA VAL A 332 4.42 29.37 30.69
C VAL A 332 5.21 29.46 29.38
N ASP A 333 4.52 29.24 28.26
CA ASP A 333 5.06 29.37 26.89
C ASP A 333 6.36 28.60 26.60
N LYS A 334 6.32 27.26 26.67
CA LYS A 334 7.34 26.35 26.06
C LYS A 334 8.83 26.67 26.37
N VAL A 335 9.16 27.43 27.41
CA VAL A 335 10.53 27.73 27.82
C VAL A 335 10.73 27.33 29.27
N LEU A 336 11.62 26.35 29.51
CA LEU A 336 12.07 25.98 30.85
C LEU A 336 13.03 27.06 31.38
N PHE A 337 12.72 27.67 32.52
CA PHE A 337 13.69 28.41 33.32
C PHE A 337 13.95 27.67 34.64
N LEU A 338 15.19 27.22 34.86
CA LEU A 338 15.67 26.75 36.16
C LEU A 338 16.36 27.93 36.85
N THR A 339 15.75 28.51 37.88
CA THR A 339 16.42 29.48 38.75
C THR A 339 16.86 28.80 40.03
N TYR A 340 18.14 28.46 40.12
CA TYR A 340 18.83 28.15 41.37
C TYR A 340 19.30 29.48 41.99
N ALA A 341 18.86 29.81 43.20
CA ALA A 341 19.42 30.93 43.97
C ALA A 341 20.11 30.38 45.22
N PRO A 342 21.41 30.66 45.43
CA PRO A 342 22.15 30.23 46.61
C PRO A 342 21.96 31.23 47.76
N ILE A 343 21.95 30.75 49.01
CA ILE A 343 22.09 31.60 50.20
C ILE A 343 23.35 31.13 50.94
N PHE A 344 24.42 31.91 50.77
CA PHE A 344 25.64 31.90 51.56
C PHE A 344 25.57 33.06 52.57
N ASP A 345 25.98 32.76 53.81
CA ASP A 345 26.57 33.61 54.86
C ASP A 345 26.02 35.02 55.15
N LEU A 346 25.65 35.28 56.41
CA LEU A 346 26.55 36.04 57.30
C LEU A 346 26.08 36.01 58.78
N LEU A 347 27.08 35.89 59.65
CA LEU A 347 27.10 35.96 61.10
C LEU A 347 26.96 37.42 61.61
N MET A 348 26.73 37.56 62.94
CA MET A 348 26.89 38.76 63.81
C MET A 348 25.74 39.79 63.84
N ILE A 349 24.90 39.75 64.88
CA ILE A 349 25.00 40.52 66.16
C ILE A 349 24.37 39.66 67.26
#